data_AF-F5ZAF6-F1
#
_entry.id   AF-F5ZAF6-F1
#
_cell.length_a   1.000
_cell.length_b   1.000
_cell.length_c   1.000
_cell.angle_alpha   90.00
_cell.angle_beta   90.00
_cell.angle_gamma   90.00
#
_symmetry.space_group_name_H-M   'P 1'
#
loop_
_entity.id
_entity.type
_entity.pdbx_description
1 polymer ?
#
loop_
_entity_poly.entity_id
_entity_poly.type
_entity_poly.pdbx_seq_one_letter_code
_entity_poly.pdbx_strand_id
1 'polypeptide(L)'
;MIKGTSSLPPPLNILVSRALKLCELVLSTSSVFYPFAAIYENGKVGCLFSEETHYRIDESQLIECLQWRIIDTTTDSESYSILVYAATVETQKHTRLDAIAISAACPNDEEKLLLYPYYRVGDKIVVSPPINTMPE
;
A
#
# COMPACT_ATOMS: atom_id res chain seq x y z
N MET A 1 10.86 -24.39 5.58
CA MET A 1 9.54 -24.08 6.17
C MET A 1 9.55 -22.59 6.51
N ILE A 2 9.05 -21.74 5.62
CA ILE A 2 9.15 -20.28 5.75
C ILE A 2 7.96 -19.83 6.61
N LYS A 3 8.19 -19.55 7.89
CA LYS A 3 7.23 -18.85 8.74
C LYS A 3 7.27 -17.38 8.36
N GLY A 4 6.24 -16.87 7.68
CA GLY A 4 6.29 -15.50 7.18
C GLY A 4 4.96 -15.01 6.63
N THR A 5 3.88 -15.13 7.40
CA THR A 5 2.70 -14.28 7.21
C THR A 5 2.15 -14.01 8.60
N SER A 6 2.48 -12.84 9.15
CA SER A 6 1.63 -12.26 10.18
C SER A 6 0.24 -12.14 9.56
N SER A 7 -0.70 -12.97 10.01
CA SER A 7 -2.04 -13.06 9.44
C SER A 7 -2.71 -11.70 9.61
N LEU A 8 -2.76 -10.91 8.53
CA LEU A 8 -3.58 -9.71 8.52
C LEU A 8 -5.04 -10.11 8.80
N PRO A 9 -5.82 -9.28 9.48
CA PRO A 9 -7.25 -9.53 9.61
C PRO A 9 -7.91 -9.60 8.22
N PRO A 10 -9.02 -10.34 8.06
CA PRO A 10 -9.64 -10.55 6.75
C PRO A 10 -9.91 -9.25 5.95
N PRO A 11 -10.39 -8.14 6.55
CA PRO A 11 -10.55 -6.86 5.85
C PRO A 11 -9.26 -6.32 5.22
N LEU A 12 -8.15 -6.34 5.96
CA LEU A 12 -6.85 -5.90 5.44
C LEU A 12 -6.32 -6.83 4.35
N ASN A 13 -6.50 -8.16 4.47
CA ASN A 13 -6.15 -9.08 3.39
C ASN A 13 -6.91 -8.78 2.09
N ILE A 14 -8.20 -8.43 2.19
CA ILE A 14 -9.01 -8.03 1.02
C ILE A 14 -8.43 -6.77 0.39
N LEU A 15 -8.15 -5.74 1.19
CA LEU A 15 -7.59 -4.48 0.71
C LEU A 15 -6.21 -4.69 0.06
N VAL A 16 -5.28 -5.37 0.75
CA VAL A 16 -3.93 -5.63 0.27
C VAL A 16 -3.95 -6.44 -1.02
N SER A 17 -4.70 -7.55 -1.09
CA SER A 17 -4.73 -8.38 -2.31
C SER A 17 -5.27 -7.63 -3.53
N ARG A 18 -6.30 -6.79 -3.34
CA ARG A 18 -6.86 -5.96 -4.42
C ARG A 18 -5.89 -4.87 -4.85
N ALA A 19 -5.21 -4.22 -3.91
CA ALA A 19 -4.21 -3.21 -4.19
C ALA A 19 -3.03 -3.78 -4.97
N LEU A 20 -2.48 -4.94 -4.56
CA LEU A 20 -1.38 -5.60 -5.27
C LEU A 20 -1.78 -5.97 -6.70
N LYS A 21 -2.99 -6.52 -6.89
CA LYS A 21 -3.50 -6.85 -8.22
C LYS A 21 -3.66 -5.61 -9.11
N LEU A 22 -4.10 -4.48 -8.54
CA LEU A 22 -4.16 -3.21 -9.26
C LEU A 22 -2.75 -2.72 -9.63
N CYS A 23 -1.80 -2.78 -8.71
CA CYS A 23 -0.42 -2.38 -8.97
C CYS A 23 0.22 -3.23 -10.07
N GLU A 24 0.03 -4.55 -10.06
CA GLU A 24 0.49 -5.46 -11.14
C GLU A 24 -0.04 -5.03 -12.51
N LEU A 25 -1.33 -4.70 -12.59
CA LEU A 25 -1.96 -4.24 -13.83
C LEU A 25 -1.36 -2.91 -14.30
N VAL A 26 -1.28 -1.91 -13.41
CA VAL A 26 -0.74 -0.59 -13.75
C VAL A 26 0.71 -0.69 -14.17
N LEU A 27 1.54 -1.37 -13.39
CA LEU A 27 2.97 -1.54 -13.62
C LEU A 27 3.28 -2.42 -14.84
N SER A 28 2.33 -3.23 -15.34
CA SER A 28 2.51 -3.95 -16.60
C SER A 28 2.52 -3.00 -17.81
N THR A 29 1.86 -1.85 -17.70
CA THR A 29 1.74 -0.85 -18.78
C THR A 29 2.54 0.44 -18.52
N SER A 30 2.95 0.67 -17.27
CA SER A 30 3.66 1.86 -16.82
C SER A 30 4.89 1.50 -15.99
N SER A 31 5.90 2.36 -15.96
CA SER A 31 7.04 2.21 -15.04
C SER A 31 6.74 2.72 -13.63
N VAL A 32 5.63 3.43 -13.43
CA VAL A 32 5.24 4.08 -12.18
C VAL A 32 3.74 3.97 -11.93
N PHE A 33 3.32 4.07 -10.67
CA PHE A 33 1.93 4.24 -10.28
C PHE A 33 1.82 5.38 -9.25
N TYR A 34 0.67 6.06 -9.21
CA TYR A 34 0.43 7.13 -8.25
C TYR A 34 -0.03 6.56 -6.91
N PRO A 35 0.32 7.21 -5.78
CA PRO A 35 -0.22 6.87 -4.48
C PRO A 35 -1.75 6.83 -4.47
N PHE A 36 -2.32 5.87 -3.77
CA PHE A 36 -3.77 5.75 -3.60
C PHE A 36 -4.13 5.14 -2.24
N ALA A 37 -5.33 5.43 -1.75
CA ALA A 37 -5.84 4.90 -0.50
C ALA A 37 -7.19 4.21 -0.68
N ALA A 38 -7.43 3.22 0.17
CA ALA A 38 -8.70 2.49 0.19
C ALA A 38 -9.07 2.13 1.63
N ILE A 39 -10.37 2.06 1.87
CA ILE A 39 -10.94 1.65 3.15
C ILE A 39 -11.82 0.42 2.98
N TYR A 40 -11.95 -0.34 4.05
CA TYR A 40 -12.93 -1.40 4.19
C TYR A 40 -13.83 -1.07 5.37
N GLU A 41 -15.10 -0.90 5.09
CA GLU A 41 -16.12 -0.57 6.07
C GLU A 41 -17.41 -1.33 5.74
N ASN A 42 -18.05 -1.93 6.74
CA ASN A 42 -19.37 -2.58 6.59
C ASN A 42 -19.45 -3.59 5.43
N GLY A 43 -18.38 -4.35 5.19
CA GLY A 43 -18.34 -5.37 4.14
C GLY A 43 -18.00 -4.83 2.74
N LYS A 44 -17.71 -3.54 2.60
CA LYS A 44 -17.48 -2.87 1.31
C LYS A 44 -16.09 -2.26 1.25
N VAL A 45 -15.51 -2.25 0.05
CA VAL A 45 -14.27 -1.53 -0.24
C VAL A 45 -14.63 -0.18 -0.86
N GLY A 46 -14.12 0.89 -0.27
CA GLY A 46 -14.21 2.26 -0.79
C GLY A 46 -12.84 2.80 -1.17
N CYS A 47 -12.76 3.65 -2.20
CA CYS A 47 -11.56 4.39 -2.54
C CYS A 47 -11.60 5.77 -1.90
N LEU A 48 -10.44 6.25 -1.44
CA LEU A 48 -10.28 7.63 -0.98
C LEU A 48 -9.50 8.42 -2.03
N PHE A 49 -10.00 9.61 -2.32
CA PHE A 49 -9.40 10.52 -3.29
C PHE A 49 -8.94 11.78 -2.56
N SER A 50 -7.83 12.35 -3.02
CA SER A 50 -7.44 13.69 -2.61
C SER A 50 -8.44 14.72 -3.12
N GLU A 51 -8.46 15.89 -2.50
CA GLU A 51 -9.22 17.03 -3.02
C GLU A 51 -8.68 17.46 -4.39
N GLU A 52 -9.55 18.03 -5.21
CA GLU A 52 -9.16 18.61 -6.48
C GLU A 52 -8.43 19.94 -6.22
N THR A 53 -7.14 19.98 -6.51
CA THR A 53 -6.31 21.18 -6.35
C THR A 53 -6.00 21.80 -7.71
N HIS A 54 -5.93 23.13 -7.76
CA HIS A 54 -5.56 23.87 -8.98
C HIS A 54 -4.05 23.93 -9.23
N TYR A 55 -3.23 23.33 -8.36
CA TYR A 55 -1.77 23.33 -8.45
C TYR A 55 -1.23 21.90 -8.50
N ARG A 56 -0.05 21.73 -9.10
CA ARG A 56 0.61 20.42 -9.14
C ARG A 56 1.06 20.04 -7.73
N ILE A 57 0.59 18.90 -7.26
CA ILE A 57 1.08 18.24 -6.06
C ILE A 57 2.15 17.21 -6.44
N ASP A 58 3.21 17.13 -5.63
CA ASP A 58 4.18 16.05 -5.76
C ASP A 58 3.71 14.77 -5.04
N GLU A 59 4.48 13.70 -5.17
CA GLU A 59 4.12 12.39 -4.61
C GLU A 59 4.03 12.43 -3.08
N SER A 60 4.95 13.11 -2.40
CA SER A 60 4.98 13.21 -0.94
C SER A 60 3.77 13.98 -0.41
N GLN A 61 3.40 15.07 -1.08
CA GLN A 61 2.19 15.84 -0.75
C GLN A 61 0.93 15.01 -0.98
N LEU A 62 0.85 14.23 -2.05
CA LEU A 62 -0.30 13.35 -2.30
C LEU A 62 -0.42 12.27 -1.22
N ILE A 63 0.70 11.66 -0.81
CA ILE A 63 0.74 10.71 0.31
C ILE A 63 0.19 11.36 1.58
N GLU A 64 0.67 12.55 1.94
CA GLU A 64 0.21 13.28 3.13
C GLU A 64 -1.29 13.62 3.06
N CYS A 65 -1.78 14.11 1.92
CA CYS A 65 -3.20 14.39 1.73
C CYS A 65 -4.06 13.12 1.90
N LEU A 66 -3.61 11.98 1.37
CA LEU A 66 -4.32 10.72 1.51
C LEU A 66 -4.28 10.20 2.95
N GLN A 67 -3.18 10.40 3.69
CA GLN A 67 -3.09 10.08 5.12
C GLN A 67 -4.12 10.86 5.92
N TRP A 68 -4.20 12.17 5.72
CA TRP A 68 -5.23 13.00 6.37
C TRP A 68 -6.63 12.54 6.00
N ARG A 69 -6.86 12.18 4.72
CA ARG A 69 -8.17 11.70 4.29
C ARG A 69 -8.56 10.38 4.94
N ILE A 70 -7.60 9.49 5.16
CA ILE A 70 -7.81 8.25 5.92
C ILE A 70 -8.22 8.62 7.35
N ILE A 71 -7.43 9.43 8.05
CA ILE A 71 -7.72 9.85 9.43
C ILE A 71 -9.13 10.44 9.54
N ASP A 72 -9.47 11.41 8.69
CA ASP A 72 -10.80 12.05 8.71
C ASP A 72 -11.95 11.07 8.49
N THR A 73 -11.74 10.05 7.65
CA THR A 73 -12.78 9.08 7.30
C THR A 73 -12.89 7.96 8.33
N THR A 74 -11.77 7.56 8.95
CA THR A 74 -11.73 6.41 9.86
C THR A 74 -11.90 6.78 11.32
N THR A 75 -11.74 8.06 11.69
CA THR A 75 -11.95 8.53 13.07
C THR A 75 -13.34 8.14 13.58
N ASP A 76 -13.40 7.57 14.78
CA ASP A 76 -14.63 7.07 15.42
C ASP A 76 -15.39 5.98 14.64
N SER A 77 -14.72 5.30 13.70
CA SER A 77 -15.30 4.20 12.92
C SER A 77 -14.51 2.89 13.10
N GLU A 78 -15.19 1.76 12.92
CA GLU A 78 -14.57 0.43 12.89
C GLU A 78 -14.10 0.08 11.46
N SER A 79 -13.42 1.03 10.82
CA SER A 79 -12.93 0.92 9.45
C SER A 79 -11.47 0.49 9.39
N TYR A 80 -11.14 -0.33 8.40
CA TYR A 80 -9.77 -0.68 8.06
C TYR A 80 -9.31 0.17 6.88
N SER A 81 -8.04 0.55 6.84
CA SER A 81 -7.53 1.37 5.74
C SER A 81 -6.18 0.88 5.24
N ILE A 82 -5.90 1.21 3.99
CA ILE A 82 -4.58 1.10 3.39
C ILE A 82 -4.20 2.38 2.65
N LEU A 83 -2.92 2.71 2.70
CA LEU A 83 -2.27 3.69 1.83
C LEU A 83 -1.18 2.99 1.04
N VAL A 84 -1.24 3.11 -0.28
CA VAL A 84 -0.36 2.42 -1.22
C VAL A 84 0.45 3.44 -1.99
N TYR A 85 1.77 3.27 -2.05
CA TYR A 85 2.67 4.19 -2.74
C TYR A 85 3.94 3.46 -3.21
N ALA A 86 4.65 4.07 -4.17
CA ALA A 86 5.90 3.52 -4.66
C ALA A 86 7.02 3.73 -3.64
N ALA A 87 7.89 2.75 -3.49
CA ALA A 87 9.06 2.83 -2.63
C ALA A 87 10.26 2.16 -3.28
N THR A 88 11.46 2.54 -2.84
CA THR A 88 12.70 1.84 -3.18
C THR A 88 13.32 1.32 -1.88
N VAL A 89 13.60 0.02 -1.85
CA VAL A 89 14.25 -0.63 -0.69
C VAL A 89 15.70 -0.91 -1.04
N GLU A 90 16.62 -0.48 -0.17
CA GLU A 90 18.02 -0.84 -0.27
C GLU A 90 18.29 -2.06 0.61
N THR A 91 18.76 -3.13 -0.01
CA THR A 91 19.17 -4.35 0.70
C THR A 91 20.53 -4.15 1.38
N GLN A 92 20.86 -5.01 2.35
CA GLN A 92 22.17 -5.01 3.01
C GLN A 92 23.37 -5.15 2.05
N LYS A 93 23.15 -5.64 0.83
CA LYS A 93 24.16 -5.77 -0.23
C LYS A 93 24.18 -4.56 -1.17
N HIS A 94 23.61 -3.42 -0.77
CA HIS A 94 23.49 -2.20 -1.57
C HIS A 94 22.76 -2.38 -2.91
N THR A 95 21.96 -3.43 -3.03
CA THR A 95 21.06 -3.61 -4.18
C THR A 95 19.77 -2.88 -3.91
N ARG A 96 19.40 -1.97 -4.81
CA ARG A 96 18.13 -1.25 -4.78
C ARG A 96 17.05 -2.04 -5.50
N LEU A 97 15.90 -2.18 -4.85
CA LEU A 97 14.74 -2.89 -5.36
C LEU A 97 13.54 -1.96 -5.32
N ASP A 98 12.79 -1.91 -6.42
CA ASP A 98 11.49 -1.24 -6.42
C ASP A 98 10.49 -2.07 -5.60
N ALA A 99 9.67 -1.39 -4.83
CA ALA A 99 8.69 -2.00 -3.95
C ALA A 99 7.38 -1.23 -3.95
N ILE A 100 6.30 -1.97 -3.72
CA ILE A 100 5.00 -1.40 -3.38
C ILE A 100 4.96 -1.31 -1.86
N ALA A 101 4.90 -0.10 -1.33
CA ALA A 101 4.67 0.13 0.09
C ALA A 101 3.16 0.18 0.35
N ILE A 102 2.73 -0.54 1.37
CA ILE A 102 1.35 -0.51 1.87
C ILE A 102 1.41 -0.23 3.36
N SER A 103 1.05 0.99 3.77
CA SER A 103 0.69 1.24 5.17
C SER A 103 -0.72 0.72 5.40
N ALA A 104 -0.89 -0.20 6.34
CA ALA A 104 -2.16 -0.83 6.65
C ALA A 104 -2.53 -0.53 8.11
N ALA A 105 -3.74 -0.01 8.33
CA ALA A 105 -4.24 0.33 9.66
C ALA A 105 -5.48 -0.50 10.01
N CYS A 106 -5.50 -1.04 11.23
CA CYS A 106 -6.71 -1.57 11.85
C CYS A 106 -7.43 -0.46 12.62
N PRO A 107 -8.74 -0.63 12.94
CA PRO A 107 -9.43 0.27 13.86
C PRO A 107 -8.67 0.37 15.18
N ASN A 108 -8.32 1.59 15.60
CA ASN A 108 -7.68 1.90 16.88
C ASN A 108 -6.34 1.20 17.16
N ASP A 109 -5.66 0.67 16.14
CA ASP A 109 -4.37 -0.04 16.28
C ASP A 109 -3.24 0.72 15.57
N GLU A 110 -2.00 0.32 15.84
CA GLU A 110 -0.83 0.88 15.17
C GLU A 110 -0.81 0.55 13.67
N GLU A 111 -0.35 1.52 12.88
CA GLU A 111 -0.10 1.33 11.45
C GLU A 111 1.00 0.30 11.22
N LYS A 112 0.77 -0.60 10.25
CA LYS A 112 1.72 -1.60 9.84
C LYS A 112 2.17 -1.35 8.41
N LEU A 113 3.48 -1.13 8.23
CA LEU A 113 4.09 -1.00 6.91
C LEU A 113 4.45 -2.37 6.33
N LEU A 114 3.89 -2.69 5.17
CA LEU A 114 4.20 -3.86 4.36
C LEU A 114 4.95 -3.42 3.10
N LEU A 115 6.10 -4.02 2.82
CA LEU A 115 6.91 -3.71 1.64
C LEU A 115 6.94 -4.92 0.71
N TYR A 116 6.41 -4.77 -0.51
CA TYR A 116 6.36 -5.83 -1.52
C TYR A 116 7.30 -5.51 -2.68
N PRO A 117 8.53 -6.05 -2.70
CA PRO A 117 9.43 -5.88 -3.83
C PRO A 117 8.83 -6.43 -5.10
N TYR A 118 9.08 -5.79 -6.23
CA TYR A 118 8.64 -6.27 -7.52
C TYR A 118 9.74 -6.12 -8.57
N TYR A 119 9.64 -6.91 -9.63
CA TYR A 119 10.53 -6.85 -10.78
C TYR A 119 9.78 -7.21 -12.06
N ARG A 120 10.31 -6.75 -13.18
CA ARG A 120 9.73 -6.98 -14.51
C ARG A 120 10.38 -8.20 -15.17
N VAL A 121 9.55 -9.09 -15.72
CA VAL A 121 9.95 -10.24 -16.54
C VAL A 121 9.17 -10.20 -17.85
N GLY A 122 9.80 -9.67 -18.90
CA GLY A 122 9.11 -9.34 -20.15
C GLY A 122 8.06 -8.25 -19.90
N ASP A 123 6.81 -8.48 -20.34
CA ASP A 123 5.69 -7.56 -20.14
C ASP A 123 4.93 -7.79 -18.83
N LYS A 124 5.45 -8.66 -17.96
CA LYS A 124 4.79 -9.01 -16.69
C LYS A 124 5.53 -8.44 -15.49
N ILE A 125 4.76 -8.09 -14.49
CA ILE A 125 5.25 -7.70 -13.17
C ILE A 125 5.11 -8.88 -12.24
N VAL A 126 6.19 -9.20 -11.53
CA VAL A 126 6.22 -10.24 -10.51
C VAL A 126 6.40 -9.55 -9.16
N VAL A 127 5.38 -9.64 -8.32
CA VAL A 127 5.42 -9.14 -6.94
C VAL A 127 5.90 -10.25 -6.02
N SER A 128 6.94 -9.97 -5.24
CA SER A 128 7.51 -10.90 -4.27
C SER A 128 6.74 -10.84 -2.94
N PRO A 129 6.84 -11.88 -2.09
CA PRO A 129 6.32 -11.83 -0.72
C PRO A 129 6.88 -10.62 0.05
N PRO A 130 6.14 -10.11 1.06
CA PRO A 130 6.53 -8.90 1.74
C PRO A 130 7.83 -9.10 2.52
N ILE A 131 8.68 -8.08 2.54
CA ILE A 131 9.85 -8.04 3.44
C ILE A 131 9.31 -7.87 4.85
N ASN A 132 9.72 -8.76 5.75
CA ASN A 132 9.36 -8.63 7.16
C ASN A 132 10.16 -7.47 7.76
N THR A 133 9.47 -6.39 8.12
CA THR A 133 10.08 -5.16 8.67
C THR A 133 10.15 -5.17 10.20
N MET A 134 9.62 -6.19 10.86
CA MET A 134 9.73 -6.33 12.32
C MET A 134 11.15 -6.76 12.71
N PRO A 135 11.84 -6.02 13.60
CA PRO A 135 13.04 -6.53 14.25
C PRO A 135 12.67 -7.74 15.12
N GLU A 136 13.47 -8.80 15.05
CA GLU A 136 13.43 -9.92 16.00
C GLU A 136 13.79 -9.47 17.43
#